data_AF-A0A4Z0R1R6-F1
#
_entry.id   AF-A0A4Z0R1R6-F1
#
_cell.length_a   1.000
_cell.length_b   1.000
_cell.length_c   1.000
_cell.angle_alpha   90.00
_cell.angle_beta   90.00
_cell.angle_gamma   90.00
#
_symmetry.space_group_name_H-M   'P 1'
#
loop_
_entity.id
_entity.type
_entity.pdbx_description
1 polymer ?
#
loop_
_entity_poly.entity_id
_entity_poly.type
_entity_poly.pdbx_seq_one_letter_code
_entity_poly.pdbx_strand_id
1 'polypeptide(L)'
;MEAYYHSDPRLEEWINQITEKIFTVCLLTGVDSEVEFQRGSEIVTNVANLLQGISIFPTEFLEDGLKQLLEQQLPDSRVISNFPLFQDTMNKMIRKGMIKAIDTLNKENMNTLSSSDQSTHDIIEALKEETGSSVNLLSDELDTEGVLAALASIKTQLILESKVEPQALGLEEFVATSNDPLIPTKVYGIVRKTKEPEQAERLKHVLSTIFPNISISWNLNLMGQTFLAQVEDILICLHNPEQPCSVERLNKEGWKVYECSIDDLMFPRRLERGIRQVQRFGKQHKIE
;
A
#
# COMPACT_ATOMS: atom_id res chain seq x y z
N MET A 1 1.17 -3.54 13.74
CA MET A 1 2.47 -2.90 13.49
C MET A 1 3.59 -3.92 13.27
N GLU A 2 3.67 -5.01 14.04
CA GLU A 2 4.73 -6.05 13.88
C GLU A 2 4.92 -6.62 12.46
N ALA A 3 3.87 -6.78 11.65
CA ALA A 3 4.00 -7.36 10.30
C ALA A 3 4.81 -6.49 9.33
N TYR A 4 4.77 -5.16 9.47
CA TYR A 4 5.59 -4.25 8.66
C TYR A 4 7.03 -4.16 9.16
N TYR A 5 7.24 -4.42 10.46
CA TYR A 5 8.55 -4.33 11.13
C TYR A 5 9.55 -5.39 10.65
N HIS A 6 9.08 -6.60 10.39
CA HIS A 6 9.95 -7.68 9.93
C HIS A 6 10.41 -7.53 8.48
N SER A 7 9.84 -6.57 7.74
CA SER A 7 10.10 -6.41 6.31
C SER A 7 11.25 -5.43 6.01
N ASP A 8 11.60 -4.52 6.93
CA ASP A 8 12.72 -3.58 6.73
C ASP A 8 13.75 -3.64 7.89
N PRO A 9 14.92 -4.28 7.68
CA PRO A 9 15.97 -4.36 8.70
C PRO A 9 16.55 -3.00 9.09
N ARG A 10 16.36 -1.95 8.27
CA ARG A 10 16.82 -0.60 8.60
C ARG A 10 16.03 0.01 9.75
N LEU A 11 14.76 -0.35 9.87
CA LEU A 11 13.88 0.17 10.91
C LEU A 11 14.30 -0.36 12.29
N GLU A 12 14.60 -1.65 12.39
CA GLU A 12 15.13 -2.26 13.62
C GLU A 12 16.44 -1.60 14.07
N GLU A 13 17.36 -1.38 13.12
CA GLU A 13 18.63 -0.70 13.40
C GLU A 13 18.43 0.72 13.91
N TRP A 14 17.54 1.51 13.28
CA TRP A 14 17.24 2.87 13.76
C TRP A 14 16.59 2.89 15.14
N ILE A 15 15.69 1.95 15.43
CA ILE A 15 15.08 1.82 16.76
C ILE A 15 16.13 1.48 17.81
N ASN A 16 17.04 0.56 17.52
CA ASN A 16 18.16 0.24 18.40
C ASN A 16 19.07 1.46 18.65
N GLN A 17 19.40 2.21 17.61
CA GLN A 17 20.19 3.43 17.75
C GLN A 17 19.46 4.49 18.58
N ILE A 18 18.14 4.69 18.40
CA ILE A 18 17.37 5.62 19.23
C ILE A 18 17.44 5.19 20.70
N THR A 19 17.20 3.91 21.01
CA THR A 19 17.29 3.38 22.37
C THR A 19 18.68 3.61 22.97
N GLU A 20 19.75 3.34 22.22
CA GLU A 20 21.13 3.61 22.64
C GLU A 20 21.34 5.10 22.95
N LYS A 21 20.86 6.00 22.08
CA LYS A 21 20.96 7.44 22.29
C LYS A 21 20.19 7.90 23.53
N ILE A 22 19.01 7.34 23.80
CA ILE A 22 18.25 7.66 25.03
C ILE A 22 19.06 7.27 26.27
N PHE A 23 19.62 6.06 26.31
CA PHE A 23 20.48 5.64 27.43
C PHE A 23 21.72 6.53 27.58
N THR A 24 22.36 6.88 26.46
CA THR A 24 23.53 7.75 26.44
C THR A 24 23.18 9.14 27.00
N VAL A 25 22.06 9.72 26.58
CA VAL A 25 21.57 11.01 27.10
C VAL A 25 21.27 10.93 28.60
N CYS A 26 20.73 9.80 29.09
CA CYS A 26 20.50 9.59 30.52
C CYS A 26 21.78 9.41 31.34
N LEU A 27 22.89 9.00 30.72
CA LEU A 27 24.19 8.81 31.36
C LEU A 27 25.08 10.07 31.32
N LEU A 28 24.95 10.88 30.28
CA LEU A 28 25.73 12.10 30.08
C LEU A 28 25.08 13.31 30.77
N THR A 29 25.84 14.40 30.88
CA THR A 29 25.34 15.68 31.38
C THR A 29 25.86 16.83 30.52
N GLY A 30 25.19 17.98 30.55
CA GLY A 30 25.64 19.20 29.88
C GLY A 30 25.59 19.11 28.35
N VAL A 31 26.63 19.62 27.69
CA VAL A 31 26.66 19.80 26.22
C VAL A 31 26.64 18.47 25.48
N ASP A 32 27.37 17.46 25.98
CA ASP A 32 27.45 16.15 25.32
C ASP A 32 26.09 15.44 25.31
N SER A 33 25.32 15.58 26.40
CA SER A 33 23.95 15.09 26.48
C SER A 33 23.04 15.73 25.43
N GLU A 34 23.16 17.04 25.18
CA GLU A 34 22.34 17.72 24.17
C GLU A 34 22.71 17.29 22.75
N VAL A 35 24.00 17.09 22.47
CA VAL A 35 24.47 16.59 21.15
C VAL A 35 23.89 15.21 20.86
N GLU A 36 23.97 14.29 21.82
CA GLU A 36 23.41 12.95 21.67
C GLU A 36 21.87 12.98 21.58
N PHE A 37 21.23 13.91 22.30
CA PHE A 37 19.79 14.11 22.19
C PHE A 37 19.36 14.57 20.80
N GLN A 38 20.10 15.52 20.20
CA GLN A 38 19.82 16.01 18.85
C GLN A 38 20.04 14.93 17.79
N ARG A 39 21.12 14.15 17.91
CA ARG A 39 21.37 12.99 17.04
C ARG A 39 20.24 11.97 17.13
N GLY A 40 19.79 11.65 18.35
CA GLY A 40 18.63 10.77 18.55
C GLY A 40 17.36 11.33 17.92
N SER A 41 17.08 12.63 18.07
CA SER A 41 15.95 13.29 17.42
C SER A 41 16.03 13.27 15.89
N GLU A 42 17.21 13.34 15.29
CA GLU A 42 17.38 13.22 13.83
C GLU A 42 17.06 11.82 13.33
N ILE A 43 17.47 10.78 14.08
CA ILE A 43 17.11 9.40 13.75
C ILE A 43 15.59 9.21 13.83
N VAL A 44 14.94 9.75 14.86
CA VAL A 44 13.47 9.79 14.98
C VAL A 44 12.83 10.46 13.75
N THR A 45 13.38 11.58 13.27
CA THR A 45 12.89 12.24 12.05
C THR A 45 12.95 11.32 10.83
N ASN A 46 14.07 10.59 10.65
CA ASN A 46 14.22 9.64 9.55
C ASN A 46 13.21 8.48 9.63
N VAL A 47 13.00 7.93 10.83
CA VAL A 47 12.00 6.88 11.06
C VAL A 47 10.58 7.40 10.77
N ALA A 48 10.24 8.60 11.25
CA ALA A 48 8.94 9.21 11.02
C ALA A 48 8.66 9.42 9.53
N ASN A 49 9.64 9.96 8.78
CA ASN A 49 9.54 10.14 7.33
C ASN A 49 9.37 8.80 6.60
N LEU A 50 10.13 7.77 7.01
CA LEU A 50 10.00 6.43 6.43
C LEU A 50 8.59 5.85 6.66
N LEU A 51 8.09 5.93 7.90
CA LEU A 51 6.77 5.40 8.25
C LEU A 51 5.64 6.14 7.53
N GLN A 52 5.76 7.46 7.35
CA GLN A 52 4.82 8.25 6.54
C GLN A 52 4.88 7.92 5.05
N GLY A 53 6.07 7.59 4.53
CA GLY A 53 6.24 7.23 3.12
C GLY A 53 5.71 5.83 2.77
N ILE A 54 5.83 4.87 3.69
CA ILE A 54 5.41 3.48 3.46
C ILE A 54 3.91 3.28 3.73
N SER A 55 3.34 4.07 4.63
CA SER A 55 2.01 3.81 5.15
C SER A 55 1.13 5.04 5.07
N ILE A 56 -0.16 4.81 4.77
CA ILE A 56 -1.24 5.78 4.97
C ILE A 56 -1.53 5.92 6.47
N PHE A 57 -0.48 5.98 7.31
CA PHE A 57 -0.63 6.17 8.75
C PHE A 57 -1.10 7.60 8.97
N PRO A 58 -2.28 7.81 9.60
CA PRO A 58 -2.67 9.14 10.01
C PRO A 58 -1.60 9.70 10.94
N THR A 59 -1.20 10.95 10.71
CA THR A 59 -0.16 11.63 11.51
C THR A 59 -0.49 11.64 13.01
N GLU A 60 -1.79 11.61 13.33
CA GLU A 60 -2.34 11.50 14.70
C GLU A 60 -1.87 10.25 15.46
N PHE A 61 -1.64 9.13 14.77
CA PHE A 61 -1.23 7.86 15.39
C PHE A 61 0.26 7.59 15.28
N LEU A 62 1.02 8.47 14.60
CA LEU A 62 2.43 8.21 14.32
C LEU A 62 3.31 8.34 15.57
N GLU A 63 3.00 9.29 16.47
CA GLU A 63 3.71 9.42 17.76
C GLU A 63 3.50 8.16 18.63
N ASP A 64 2.25 7.73 18.79
CA ASP A 64 1.90 6.52 19.55
C ASP A 64 2.48 5.26 18.92
N GLY A 65 2.45 5.17 17.58
CA GLY A 65 3.06 4.09 16.84
C GLY A 65 4.56 4.00 17.13
N LEU A 66 5.31 5.09 16.89
CA LEU A 66 6.75 5.10 17.13
C LEU A 66 7.11 4.79 18.59
N LYS A 67 6.32 5.29 19.53
CA LYS A 67 6.49 4.98 20.95
C LYS A 67 6.31 3.49 21.24
N GLN A 68 5.25 2.86 20.75
CA GLN A 68 5.04 1.42 20.90
C GLN A 68 6.21 0.61 20.34
N LEU A 69 6.77 1.08 19.23
CA LEU A 69 7.84 0.37 18.51
C LEU A 69 9.17 0.45 19.25
N LEU A 70 9.46 1.60 19.87
CA LEU A 70 10.55 1.72 20.82
C LEU A 70 10.31 0.83 22.04
N GLU A 71 9.13 0.91 22.66
CA GLU A 71 8.75 0.13 23.86
C GLU A 71 8.90 -1.38 23.66
N GLN A 72 8.64 -1.89 22.46
CA GLN A 72 8.82 -3.30 22.11
C GLN A 72 10.29 -3.76 22.11
N GLN A 73 11.23 -2.84 21.87
CA GLN A 73 12.67 -3.11 21.79
C GLN A 73 13.42 -2.67 23.05
N LEU A 74 12.71 -2.17 24.06
CA LEU A 74 13.37 -1.75 25.29
C LEU A 74 13.90 -2.96 26.08
N PRO A 75 15.02 -2.80 26.79
CA PRO A 75 15.50 -3.82 27.71
C PRO A 75 14.50 -4.03 28.86
N ASP A 76 14.74 -5.08 29.66
CA ASP A 76 13.93 -5.41 30.84
C ASP A 76 13.65 -4.15 31.71
N SER A 77 12.42 -4.01 32.19
CA SER A 77 11.97 -2.84 32.95
C SER A 77 12.84 -2.55 34.18
N ARG A 78 13.49 -3.57 34.74
CA ARG A 78 14.48 -3.44 35.84
C ARG A 78 15.73 -2.66 35.44
N VAL A 79 16.12 -2.71 34.16
CA VAL A 79 17.24 -1.93 33.62
C VAL A 79 16.79 -0.47 33.47
N ILE A 80 15.62 -0.26 32.88
CA ILE A 80 15.04 1.08 32.64
C ILE A 80 14.82 1.82 33.96
N SER A 81 14.37 1.13 35.02
CA SER A 81 14.10 1.76 36.32
C SER A 81 15.33 2.38 36.98
N ASN A 82 16.55 2.03 36.55
CA ASN A 82 17.77 2.68 37.02
C ASN A 82 17.99 4.08 36.42
N PHE A 83 17.17 4.48 35.45
CA PHE A 83 17.26 5.74 34.73
C PHE A 83 15.94 6.52 34.86
N PRO A 84 15.75 7.33 35.92
CA PRO A 84 14.49 8.01 36.19
C PRO A 84 14.01 8.94 35.08
N LEU A 85 14.95 9.48 34.30
CA LEU A 85 14.67 10.40 33.19
C LEU A 85 14.42 9.68 31.85
N PHE A 86 14.54 8.35 31.79
CA PHE A 86 14.50 7.60 30.53
C PHE A 86 13.22 7.88 29.73
N GLN A 87 12.07 7.72 30.39
CA GLN A 87 10.76 7.91 29.75
C GLN A 87 10.55 9.34 29.27
N ASP A 88 10.94 10.33 30.09
CA ASP A 88 10.84 11.74 29.74
C ASP A 88 11.75 12.09 28.55
N THR A 89 12.99 11.59 28.54
CA THR A 89 13.94 11.76 27.45
C THR A 89 13.42 11.13 26.17
N MET A 90 12.92 9.88 26.23
CA MET A 90 12.32 9.18 25.09
C MET A 90 11.15 9.98 24.50
N ASN A 91 10.17 10.36 25.32
CA ASN A 91 9.01 11.13 24.87
C ASN A 91 9.40 12.48 24.25
N LYS A 92 10.36 13.21 24.86
CA LYS A 92 10.87 14.48 24.31
C LYS A 92 11.59 14.27 22.98
N MET A 93 12.39 13.22 22.86
CA MET A 93 13.15 12.91 21.65
C MET A 93 12.21 12.55 20.49
N ILE A 94 11.21 11.71 20.75
CA ILE A 94 10.14 11.35 19.81
C ILE A 94 9.42 12.61 19.34
N ARG A 95 8.86 13.41 20.25
CA ARG A 95 8.12 14.62 19.90
C ARG A 95 8.94 15.60 19.07
N LYS A 96 10.20 15.83 19.44
CA LYS A 96 11.08 16.75 18.73
C LYS A 96 11.42 16.27 17.32
N GLY A 97 11.75 14.99 17.16
CA GLY A 97 12.02 14.41 15.84
C GLY A 97 10.78 14.39 14.94
N MET A 98 9.61 14.14 15.53
CA MET A 98 8.30 14.16 14.85
C MET A 98 7.93 15.55 14.31
N ILE A 99 8.08 16.60 15.12
CA ILE A 99 7.83 17.98 14.67
C ILE A 99 8.74 18.32 13.49
N LYS A 100 10.04 17.97 13.56
CA LYS A 100 10.98 18.18 12.45
C LYS A 100 10.57 17.43 11.17
N ALA A 101 10.05 16.21 11.29
CA ALA A 101 9.57 15.41 10.15
C ALA A 101 8.39 16.09 9.45
N ILE A 102 7.38 16.49 10.23
CA ILE A 102 6.18 17.16 9.71
C ILE A 102 6.54 18.51 9.05
N ASP A 103 7.44 19.29 9.65
CA ASP A 103 7.90 20.55 9.09
C ASP A 103 8.64 20.36 7.76
N THR A 104 9.43 19.28 7.65
CA THR A 104 10.15 18.93 6.41
C THR A 104 9.16 18.57 5.30
N LEU A 105 8.16 17.74 5.59
CA LEU A 105 7.12 17.36 4.65
C LEU A 105 6.31 18.57 4.14
N ASN A 106 5.92 19.46 5.06
CA ASN A 106 5.18 20.68 4.71
C ASN A 106 6.00 21.60 3.78
N LYS A 107 7.32 21.69 4.00
CA LYS A 107 8.22 22.49 3.17
C LYS A 107 8.39 21.90 1.77
N GLU A 108 8.50 20.58 1.64
CA GLU A 108 8.61 19.90 0.35
C GLU A 108 7.34 20.10 -0.50
N ASN A 109 6.16 19.94 0.11
CA ASN A 109 4.87 20.13 -0.57
C ASN A 109 4.68 21.58 -1.10
N MET A 110 5.18 22.58 -0.38
CA MET A 110 5.11 23.98 -0.83
C MET A 110 6.02 24.27 -2.04
N ASN A 111 7.20 23.66 -2.10
CA ASN A 111 8.14 23.87 -3.21
C ASN A 111 7.69 23.19 -4.51
N THR A 112 6.91 22.11 -4.43
CA THR A 112 6.34 21.44 -5.60
C THR A 112 5.22 22.24 -6.27
N LEU A 113 4.54 23.14 -5.54
CA LEU A 113 3.49 23.97 -6.12
C LEU A 113 4.05 25.20 -6.86
N SER A 114 5.15 25.78 -6.39
CA SER A 114 5.73 26.99 -6.98
C SER A 114 6.53 26.76 -8.27
N SER A 115 6.83 25.50 -8.60
CA SER A 115 7.62 25.13 -9.80
C SER A 115 6.75 24.84 -11.03
N SER A 116 5.42 24.87 -10.92
CA SER A 116 4.51 24.66 -12.05
C SER A 116 4.16 25.93 -12.84
N ASP A 117 4.53 27.12 -12.36
CA ASP A 117 4.17 28.41 -12.98
C ASP A 117 5.23 28.97 -13.96
N GLN A 118 6.31 28.23 -14.23
CA GLN A 118 7.38 28.69 -15.14
C GLN A 118 7.38 28.03 -16.54
N SER A 119 6.47 27.10 -16.86
CA SER A 119 6.42 26.49 -18.21
C SER A 119 5.41 27.10 -19.18
N THR A 120 4.61 28.08 -18.77
CA THR A 120 3.67 28.78 -19.68
C THR A 120 4.28 30.00 -20.38
N HIS A 121 5.48 30.45 -19.98
CA HIS A 121 6.09 31.62 -20.62
C HIS A 121 6.87 31.29 -21.90
N ASP A 122 7.33 30.05 -22.08
CA ASP A 122 8.07 29.62 -23.29
C ASP A 122 7.16 29.21 -24.46
N ILE A 123 5.86 28.98 -24.22
CA ILE A 123 4.88 28.68 -25.29
C ILE A 123 4.31 29.96 -25.90
N ILE A 124 4.31 31.09 -25.18
CA ILE A 124 3.79 32.38 -25.70
C ILE A 124 4.81 33.08 -26.61
N GLU A 125 6.10 32.78 -26.49
CA GLU A 125 7.13 33.38 -27.35
C GLU A 125 7.25 32.69 -28.73
N ALA A 126 6.73 31.47 -28.89
CA ALA A 126 6.72 30.74 -30.16
C ALA A 126 5.53 31.08 -31.09
N LEU A 127 4.53 31.85 -30.64
CA LEU A 127 3.37 32.26 -31.45
C LEU A 127 3.40 33.74 -31.88
N LYS A 128 4.49 34.47 -31.58
CA LYS A 128 4.64 35.89 -31.97
C LYS A 128 5.37 36.14 -33.29
N GLU A 129 5.92 35.11 -33.95
CA GLU A 129 6.61 35.30 -35.23
C GLU A 129 5.72 35.16 -36.48
N GLU A 130 4.44 34.77 -36.35
CA GLU A 130 3.60 34.54 -37.53
C GLU A 130 2.23 35.24 -37.50
N THR A 131 2.12 36.46 -36.95
CA THR A 131 1.07 37.39 -37.43
C THR A 131 1.42 38.83 -37.10
N GLY A 132 1.99 39.54 -38.08
CA GLY A 132 2.04 40.99 -38.05
C GLY A 132 0.63 41.57 -38.22
N SER A 133 -0.06 41.85 -37.12
CA SER A 133 -1.21 42.76 -37.14
C SER A 133 -1.43 43.40 -35.78
N SER A 134 -1.18 44.70 -35.72
CA SER A 134 -1.50 45.60 -34.62
C SER A 134 -3.00 45.64 -34.38
N VAL A 135 -3.45 45.27 -33.17
CA VAL A 135 -4.77 45.65 -32.66
C VAL A 135 -4.63 46.11 -31.20
N ASN A 136 -4.84 47.41 -31.00
CA ASN A 136 -5.18 48.01 -29.70
C ASN A 136 -6.64 47.66 -29.37
N LEU A 137 -6.93 47.22 -28.14
CA LEU A 137 -8.20 47.37 -27.41
C LEU A 137 -7.98 46.81 -26.00
N LEU A 138 -7.80 47.68 -25.00
CA LEU A 138 -8.82 48.17 -24.06
C LEU A 138 -9.44 47.09 -23.17
N SER A 139 -9.37 47.43 -21.88
CA SER A 139 -9.87 46.77 -20.68
C SER A 139 -11.28 46.21 -20.80
N ASP A 140 -11.51 45.03 -20.21
CA ASP A 140 -12.71 44.79 -19.40
C ASP A 140 -12.52 43.61 -18.43
N GLU A 141 -13.11 43.77 -17.25
CA GLU A 141 -13.31 42.78 -16.18
C GLU A 141 -13.98 41.50 -16.69
N LEU A 142 -13.51 40.32 -16.26
CA LEU A 142 -14.35 39.11 -16.30
C LEU A 142 -13.87 37.97 -15.38
N ASP A 143 -14.89 37.29 -14.84
CA ASP A 143 -14.97 36.35 -13.73
C ASP A 143 -14.03 35.14 -13.73
N THR A 144 -13.51 34.83 -12.54
CA THR A 144 -12.71 33.65 -12.22
C THR A 144 -13.55 32.46 -11.76
N GLU A 145 -14.40 31.91 -12.64
CA GLU A 145 -15.15 30.66 -12.34
C GLU A 145 -15.10 29.60 -13.46
N GLY A 146 -14.10 29.68 -14.36
CA GLY A 146 -13.95 28.75 -15.50
C GLY A 146 -12.69 27.87 -15.53
N VAL A 147 -11.68 28.14 -14.68
CA VAL A 147 -10.32 27.57 -14.88
C VAL A 147 -10.17 26.15 -14.30
N LEU A 148 -11.08 25.70 -13.44
CA LEU A 148 -11.00 24.37 -12.81
C LEU A 148 -11.36 23.19 -13.72
N ALA A 149 -12.04 23.42 -14.85
CA ALA A 149 -12.45 22.33 -15.76
C ALA A 149 -11.33 21.89 -16.73
N ALA A 150 -10.35 22.73 -17.01
CA ALA A 150 -9.30 22.44 -18.00
C ALA A 150 -8.14 21.59 -17.45
N LEU A 151 -7.87 21.64 -16.13
CA LEU A 151 -6.79 20.87 -15.50
C LEU A 151 -7.11 19.38 -15.33
N ALA A 152 -8.38 18.98 -15.41
CA ALA A 152 -8.77 17.56 -15.33
C ALA A 152 -8.46 16.76 -16.60
N SER A 153 -8.26 17.42 -17.76
CA SER A 153 -8.11 16.73 -19.05
C SER A 153 -6.67 16.27 -19.34
N ILE A 154 -5.66 16.94 -18.78
CA ILE A 154 -4.24 16.70 -19.09
C ILE A 154 -3.67 15.45 -18.37
N LYS A 155 -4.35 14.95 -17.33
CA LYS A 155 -3.86 13.78 -16.56
C LYS A 155 -4.05 12.43 -17.27
N THR A 156 -4.67 12.39 -18.45
CA THR A 156 -5.10 11.15 -19.11
C THR A 156 -4.26 10.69 -20.31
N GLN A 157 -3.16 11.36 -20.65
CA GLN A 157 -2.40 11.07 -21.89
C GLN A 157 -0.94 10.64 -21.72
N LEU A 158 -0.49 10.34 -20.50
CA LEU A 158 0.85 9.82 -20.24
C LEU A 158 0.75 8.53 -19.42
N ILE A 159 0.55 7.42 -20.12
CA ILE A 159 1.07 6.06 -19.87
C ILE A 159 0.43 5.17 -20.95
N LEU A 160 1.02 5.16 -22.14
CA LEU A 160 0.90 4.03 -23.07
C LEU A 160 2.06 4.12 -24.05
N GLU A 161 3.07 3.27 -23.87
CA GLU A 161 3.79 2.54 -24.93
C GLU A 161 5.08 1.91 -24.36
N SER A 162 4.99 0.63 -23.96
CA SER A 162 6.08 -0.30 -24.20
C SER A 162 5.48 -1.65 -24.58
N LYS A 163 5.53 -1.94 -25.88
CA LYS A 163 5.01 -3.17 -26.50
C LYS A 163 6.22 -4.03 -26.82
N VAL A 164 6.45 -5.08 -26.03
CA VAL A 164 7.42 -6.14 -26.33
C VAL A 164 6.64 -7.40 -26.72
N GLU A 165 6.91 -7.86 -27.93
CA GLU A 165 6.33 -9.03 -28.58
C GLU A 165 7.07 -10.31 -28.14
N PRO A 166 6.39 -11.44 -27.83
CA PRO A 166 7.04 -12.73 -27.78
C PRO A 166 6.58 -13.66 -28.90
N GLN A 167 7.57 -14.27 -29.54
CA GLN A 167 7.45 -15.24 -30.62
C GLN A 167 6.85 -16.56 -30.14
N ALA A 168 6.06 -17.16 -31.04
CA ALA A 168 5.37 -18.43 -30.86
C ALA A 168 6.31 -19.64 -31.00
N LEU A 169 6.21 -20.58 -30.06
CA LEU A 169 6.61 -21.97 -30.27
C LEU A 169 5.46 -22.87 -29.76
N GLY A 170 4.92 -23.66 -30.68
CA GLY A 170 3.84 -24.60 -30.43
C GLY A 170 4.30 -25.81 -29.64
N LEU A 171 3.33 -26.54 -29.08
CA LEU A 171 3.52 -27.92 -28.64
C LEU A 171 2.16 -28.63 -28.52
N GLU A 172 2.26 -29.93 -28.72
CA GLU A 172 1.24 -30.88 -29.13
C GLU A 172 0.29 -31.34 -28.02
N GLU A 173 -0.81 -31.90 -28.52
CA GLU A 173 -1.97 -32.47 -27.86
C GLU A 173 -1.65 -33.83 -27.20
N PHE A 174 -1.99 -34.02 -25.93
CA PHE A 174 -2.10 -35.34 -25.31
C PHE A 174 -3.41 -35.45 -24.51
N VAL A 175 -4.21 -36.44 -24.92
CA VAL A 175 -5.49 -36.83 -24.34
C VAL A 175 -5.26 -37.74 -23.13
N ALA A 176 -5.92 -37.46 -22.01
CA ALA A 176 -6.15 -38.45 -20.96
C ALA A 176 -7.54 -38.27 -20.33
N THR A 177 -8.33 -39.33 -20.46
CA THR A 177 -9.71 -39.50 -20.01
C THR A 177 -9.73 -39.92 -18.53
N SER A 178 -10.52 -39.26 -17.68
CA SER A 178 -11.03 -39.88 -16.46
C SER A 178 -12.36 -39.27 -16.04
N ASN A 179 -13.37 -40.13 -15.95
CA ASN A 179 -14.74 -39.83 -15.55
C ASN A 179 -14.84 -39.69 -14.03
N ASP A 180 -15.39 -38.57 -13.55
CA ASP A 180 -15.98 -38.43 -12.22
C ASP A 180 -17.10 -37.36 -12.23
N PRO A 181 -18.09 -37.43 -11.32
CA PRO A 181 -19.43 -36.88 -11.54
C PRO A 181 -19.53 -35.35 -11.34
N LEU A 182 -20.21 -34.70 -12.28
CA LEU A 182 -20.45 -33.26 -12.38
C LEU A 182 -21.39 -32.72 -11.28
N ILE A 183 -20.88 -31.80 -10.47
CA ILE A 183 -21.67 -30.79 -9.73
C ILE A 183 -21.87 -29.59 -10.69
N PRO A 184 -23.06 -28.98 -10.78
CA PRO A 184 -23.35 -27.93 -11.76
C PRO A 184 -22.64 -26.63 -11.37
N THR A 185 -21.39 -26.48 -11.83
CA THR A 185 -20.66 -25.22 -11.75
C THR A 185 -20.99 -24.43 -13.02
N LYS A 186 -21.42 -23.17 -12.87
CA LYS A 186 -21.70 -22.26 -13.99
C LYS A 186 -20.54 -22.29 -14.98
N VAL A 187 -20.81 -22.75 -16.20
CA VAL A 187 -19.79 -23.05 -17.21
C VAL A 187 -19.35 -21.75 -17.88
N TYR A 188 -18.39 -21.06 -17.27
CA TYR A 188 -17.49 -20.18 -18.01
C TYR A 188 -16.30 -21.04 -18.44
N GLY A 189 -16.15 -21.24 -19.75
CA GLY A 189 -15.05 -22.01 -20.32
C GLY A 189 -13.71 -21.31 -20.07
N ILE A 190 -13.04 -21.68 -18.99
CA ILE A 190 -11.74 -21.11 -18.59
C ILE A 190 -10.68 -22.22 -18.64
N VAL A 191 -9.63 -21.97 -19.42
CA VAL A 191 -8.46 -22.83 -19.58
C VAL A 191 -7.75 -22.97 -18.24
N ARG A 192 -7.76 -24.18 -17.67
CA ARG A 192 -7.17 -24.49 -16.36
C ARG A 192 -5.66 -24.70 -16.49
N LYS A 193 -4.86 -23.70 -16.09
CA LYS A 193 -3.45 -23.92 -15.73
C LYS A 193 -3.34 -24.04 -14.22
N THR A 194 -3.49 -25.25 -13.70
CA THR A 194 -3.31 -25.58 -12.28
C THR A 194 -1.84 -25.76 -11.94
N LYS A 195 -1.05 -24.69 -12.05
CA LYS A 195 0.23 -24.63 -11.34
C LYS A 195 0.00 -23.80 -10.07
N GLU A 196 0.08 -24.47 -8.93
CA GLU A 196 0.00 -23.85 -7.61
C GLU A 196 1.10 -22.78 -7.49
N PRO A 197 0.75 -21.52 -7.16
CA PRO A 197 1.74 -20.52 -6.82
C PRO A 197 2.48 -20.93 -5.54
N GLU A 198 3.80 -20.80 -5.52
CA GLU A 198 4.64 -21.15 -4.37
C GLU A 198 4.23 -20.37 -3.10
N GLN A 199 3.84 -19.11 -3.27
CA GLN A 199 3.33 -18.24 -2.22
C GLN A 199 1.96 -18.64 -1.65
N ALA A 200 1.27 -19.62 -2.26
CA ALA A 200 -0.11 -19.99 -1.91
C ALA A 200 -0.24 -21.27 -1.08
N GLU A 201 0.86 -21.90 -0.66
CA GLU A 201 0.84 -23.14 0.12
C GLU A 201 0.05 -23.00 1.43
N ARG A 202 0.20 -21.87 2.13
CA ARG A 202 -0.55 -21.56 3.35
C ARG A 202 -2.04 -21.38 3.08
N LEU A 203 -2.38 -20.70 1.98
CA LEU A 203 -3.77 -20.51 1.57
C LEU A 203 -4.42 -21.85 1.23
N LYS A 204 -3.70 -22.75 0.55
CA LYS A 204 -4.17 -24.12 0.27
C LYS A 204 -4.53 -24.87 1.54
N HIS A 205 -3.69 -24.80 2.57
CA HIS A 205 -3.97 -25.44 3.85
C HIS A 205 -5.24 -24.88 4.52
N VAL A 206 -5.41 -23.55 4.51
CA VAL A 206 -6.61 -22.88 5.03
C VAL A 206 -7.86 -23.31 4.26
N LEU A 207 -7.81 -23.28 2.92
CA LEU A 207 -8.94 -23.66 2.08
C LEU A 207 -9.32 -25.12 2.25
N SER A 208 -8.34 -26.02 2.37
CA SER A 208 -8.57 -27.45 2.63
C SER A 208 -9.22 -27.70 3.99
N THR A 209 -8.94 -26.83 4.97
CA THR A 209 -9.53 -26.90 6.31
C THR A 209 -10.97 -26.40 6.33
N ILE A 210 -11.27 -25.32 5.59
CA ILE A 210 -12.62 -24.71 5.55
C ILE A 210 -13.55 -25.51 4.63
N PHE A 211 -13.02 -26.05 3.53
CA PHE A 211 -13.75 -26.72 2.47
C PHE A 211 -13.20 -28.14 2.26
N PRO A 212 -13.39 -29.05 3.24
CA PRO A 212 -12.96 -30.42 3.06
C PRO A 212 -13.73 -31.03 1.88
N ASN A 213 -13.00 -31.61 0.93
CA ASN A 213 -13.50 -32.27 -0.29
C ASN A 213 -13.89 -31.36 -1.46
N ILE A 214 -13.56 -30.07 -1.43
CA ILE A 214 -13.83 -29.16 -2.57
C ILE A 214 -12.55 -28.95 -3.40
N SER A 215 -12.69 -29.01 -4.72
CA SER A 215 -11.59 -28.72 -5.64
C SER A 215 -11.27 -27.22 -5.66
N ILE A 216 -10.00 -26.87 -5.46
CA ILE A 216 -9.51 -25.49 -5.53
C ILE A 216 -8.93 -25.27 -6.93
N SER A 217 -9.39 -24.23 -7.63
CA SER A 217 -8.83 -23.82 -8.92
C SER A 217 -7.87 -22.64 -8.70
N TRP A 218 -6.62 -22.77 -9.14
CA TRP A 218 -5.58 -21.74 -8.97
C TRP A 218 -5.42 -20.89 -10.22
N ASN A 219 -5.01 -19.64 -10.06
CA ASN A 219 -4.68 -18.71 -11.16
C ASN A 219 -5.81 -18.55 -12.19
N LEU A 220 -7.05 -18.42 -11.71
CA LEU A 220 -8.21 -18.28 -12.57
C LEU A 220 -8.21 -16.89 -13.22
N ASN A 221 -8.28 -16.83 -14.55
CA ASN A 221 -8.50 -15.56 -15.25
C ASN A 221 -10.00 -15.40 -15.52
N LEU A 222 -10.60 -14.35 -14.95
CA LEU A 222 -12.00 -14.01 -15.14
C LEU A 222 -12.11 -12.51 -15.42
N MET A 223 -12.79 -12.15 -16.51
CA MET A 223 -12.98 -10.75 -16.94
C MET A 223 -11.67 -9.95 -17.09
N GLY A 224 -10.57 -10.61 -17.50
CA GLY A 224 -9.27 -9.98 -17.64
C GLY A 224 -8.53 -9.74 -16.33
N GLN A 225 -9.06 -10.21 -15.20
CA GLN A 225 -8.39 -10.19 -13.91
C GLN A 225 -7.95 -11.61 -13.51
N THR A 226 -6.76 -11.71 -12.93
CA THR A 226 -6.22 -12.99 -12.43
C THR A 226 -6.50 -13.12 -10.94
N PHE A 227 -7.16 -14.20 -10.56
CA PHE A 227 -7.47 -14.56 -9.18
C PHE A 227 -6.50 -15.61 -8.68
N LEU A 228 -6.10 -15.49 -7.41
CA LEU A 228 -5.16 -16.40 -6.78
C LEU A 228 -5.78 -17.81 -6.69
N ALA A 229 -7.02 -17.88 -6.19
CA ALA A 229 -7.76 -19.12 -6.04
C ALA A 229 -9.27 -18.91 -6.23
N GLN A 230 -9.94 -19.95 -6.70
CA GLN A 230 -11.39 -20.08 -6.71
C GLN A 230 -11.79 -21.35 -5.96
N VAL A 231 -12.77 -21.22 -5.05
CA VAL A 231 -13.42 -22.33 -4.37
C VAL A 231 -14.93 -22.07 -4.35
N GLU A 232 -15.73 -23.01 -4.86
CA GLU A 232 -17.18 -22.82 -5.06
C GLU A 232 -17.50 -21.51 -5.81
N ASP A 233 -18.26 -20.62 -5.18
CA ASP A 233 -18.64 -19.28 -5.63
C ASP A 233 -17.74 -18.17 -5.05
N ILE A 234 -16.65 -18.52 -4.37
CA ILE A 234 -15.70 -17.58 -3.78
C ILE A 234 -14.48 -17.43 -4.69
N LEU A 235 -14.18 -16.18 -5.04
CA LEU A 235 -12.97 -15.74 -5.73
C LEU A 235 -12.03 -15.08 -4.73
N ILE A 236 -10.77 -15.48 -4.71
CA ILE A 236 -9.75 -14.93 -3.83
C ILE A 236 -8.76 -14.16 -4.69
N CYS A 237 -8.66 -12.85 -4.47
CA CYS A 237 -7.71 -11.98 -5.16
C CYS A 237 -6.69 -11.40 -4.16
N LEU A 238 -5.50 -11.12 -4.69
CA LEU A 238 -4.50 -10.33 -3.98
C LEU A 238 -4.80 -8.85 -4.19
N HIS A 239 -4.80 -8.08 -3.11
CA HIS A 239 -4.95 -6.64 -3.14
C HIS A 239 -3.78 -6.05 -3.93
N ASN A 240 -4.10 -5.39 -5.05
CA ASN A 240 -3.13 -4.66 -5.85
C ASN A 240 -3.65 -3.22 -6.05
N PRO A 241 -2.97 -2.19 -5.50
CA PRO A 241 -3.41 -0.80 -5.64
C PRO A 241 -3.35 -0.30 -7.10
N GLU A 242 -2.50 -0.88 -7.95
CA GLU A 242 -2.38 -0.52 -9.37
C GLU A 242 -3.53 -1.07 -10.21
N GLN A 243 -4.15 -2.18 -9.76
CA GLN A 243 -5.23 -2.84 -10.46
C GLN A 243 -6.32 -3.29 -9.46
N PRO A 244 -7.18 -2.36 -9.00
CA PRO A 244 -8.19 -2.67 -8.02
C PRO A 244 -9.18 -3.72 -8.55
N CYS A 245 -9.52 -4.69 -7.70
CA CYS A 245 -10.52 -5.69 -8.04
C CYS A 245 -11.91 -5.05 -8.10
N SER A 246 -12.59 -5.21 -9.24
CA SER A 246 -13.96 -4.71 -9.42
C SER A 246 -14.98 -5.61 -8.71
N VAL A 247 -14.93 -5.62 -7.38
CA VAL A 247 -15.78 -6.46 -6.50
C VAL A 247 -17.26 -6.31 -6.83
N GLU A 248 -17.73 -5.10 -7.11
CA GLU A 248 -19.13 -4.83 -7.45
C GLU A 248 -19.61 -5.56 -8.71
N ARG A 249 -18.76 -5.66 -9.73
CA ARG A 249 -19.11 -6.35 -10.99
C ARG A 249 -19.21 -7.85 -10.77
N LEU A 250 -18.26 -8.41 -10.02
CA LEU A 250 -18.22 -9.84 -9.71
C LEU A 250 -19.39 -10.24 -8.80
N ASN A 251 -19.74 -9.41 -7.84
CA ASN A 251 -20.91 -9.60 -6.99
C ASN A 251 -22.22 -9.60 -7.80
N LYS A 252 -22.35 -8.76 -8.84
CA LYS A 252 -23.50 -8.76 -9.76
C LYS A 252 -23.64 -10.07 -10.54
N GLU A 253 -22.52 -10.71 -10.89
CA GLU A 253 -22.47 -12.03 -11.53
C GLU A 253 -22.71 -13.20 -10.54
N GLY A 254 -22.84 -12.88 -9.26
CA GLY A 254 -23.09 -13.82 -8.16
C GLY A 254 -21.84 -14.45 -7.58
N TRP A 255 -20.66 -13.89 -7.84
CA TRP A 255 -19.42 -14.29 -7.18
C TRP A 255 -19.27 -13.59 -5.83
N LYS A 256 -18.66 -14.27 -4.86
CA LYS A 256 -18.24 -13.67 -3.61
C LYS A 256 -16.74 -13.41 -3.70
N VAL A 257 -16.32 -12.16 -3.59
CA VAL A 257 -14.89 -11.82 -3.69
C VAL A 257 -14.30 -11.62 -2.31
N TYR A 258 -13.21 -12.34 -2.02
CA TYR A 258 -12.36 -12.10 -0.88
C TYR A 258 -11.05 -11.49 -1.36
N GLU A 259 -10.84 -10.22 -1.01
CA GLU A 259 -9.60 -9.52 -1.27
C GLU A 259 -8.68 -9.68 -0.05
N CYS A 260 -7.46 -10.16 -0.29
CA CYS A 260 -6.47 -10.39 0.75
C CYS A 260 -5.15 -9.70 0.39
N SER A 261 -4.46 -9.18 1.39
CA SER A 261 -3.11 -8.63 1.21
C SER A 261 -2.08 -9.77 1.14
N ILE A 262 -0.87 -9.47 0.65
CA ILE A 262 0.26 -10.40 0.73
C ILE A 262 0.54 -10.81 2.18
N ASP A 263 0.37 -9.88 3.12
CA ASP A 263 0.55 -10.12 4.55
C ASP A 263 -0.48 -11.11 5.10
N ASP A 264 -1.73 -11.03 4.62
CA ASP A 264 -2.77 -11.97 5.06
C ASP A 264 -2.41 -13.42 4.71
N LEU A 265 -1.72 -13.67 3.59
CA LEU A 265 -1.22 -15.00 3.23
C LEU A 265 -0.29 -15.59 4.29
N MET A 266 0.39 -14.74 5.07
CA MET A 266 1.29 -15.18 6.13
C MET A 266 0.55 -15.57 7.41
N PHE A 267 -0.72 -15.19 7.58
CA PHE A 267 -1.51 -15.43 8.80
C PHE A 267 -2.75 -16.29 8.54
N PRO A 268 -2.65 -17.64 8.65
CA PRO A 268 -3.74 -18.57 8.34
C PRO A 268 -5.09 -18.25 9.03
N ARG A 269 -5.04 -17.82 10.29
CA ARG A 269 -6.24 -17.49 11.07
C ARG A 269 -6.95 -16.22 10.57
N ARG A 270 -6.22 -15.27 9.96
CA ARG A 270 -6.81 -14.06 9.35
C ARG A 270 -7.51 -14.41 8.05
N LEU A 271 -6.85 -15.19 7.18
CA LEU A 271 -7.46 -15.73 5.97
C LEU A 271 -8.74 -16.50 6.28
N GLU A 272 -8.69 -17.41 7.27
CA GLU A 272 -9.85 -18.19 7.64
C GLU A 272 -11.03 -17.30 8.06
N ARG A 273 -10.79 -16.30 8.91
CA ARG A 273 -11.82 -15.36 9.34
C ARG A 273 -12.40 -14.57 8.17
N GLY A 274 -11.54 -14.06 7.28
CA GLY A 274 -11.96 -13.32 6.10
C GLY A 274 -12.81 -14.14 5.13
N ILE A 275 -12.34 -15.35 4.79
CA ILE A 275 -13.07 -16.29 3.93
C ILE A 275 -14.42 -16.67 4.54
N ARG A 276 -14.47 -17.00 5.84
CA ARG A 276 -15.73 -17.31 6.54
C ARG A 276 -16.66 -16.10 6.60
N GLN A 277 -16.13 -14.89 6.70
CA GLN A 277 -16.92 -13.67 6.70
C GLN A 277 -17.63 -13.50 5.34
N VAL A 278 -16.86 -13.61 4.24
CA VAL A 278 -17.40 -13.56 2.87
C VAL A 278 -18.46 -14.64 2.63
N GLN A 279 -18.22 -15.85 3.14
CA GLN A 279 -19.18 -16.96 3.06
C GLN A 279 -20.51 -16.64 3.76
N ARG A 280 -20.50 -15.89 4.87
CA ARG A 280 -21.71 -15.49 5.61
C ARG A 280 -22.48 -14.38 4.91
N PHE A 281 -21.79 -13.38 4.37
CA PHE A 281 -22.45 -12.22 3.76
C PHE A 281 -23.20 -12.56 2.46
N GLY A 282 -22.77 -13.57 1.70
CA GLY A 282 -23.46 -13.97 0.47
C GLY A 282 -24.73 -14.82 0.65
N LYS A 283 -25.27 -15.00 1.86
CA LYS A 283 -26.54 -15.74 2.09
C LYS A 283 -27.80 -14.87 2.14
N GLN A 284 -27.73 -13.56 1.92
CA GLN A 284 -28.90 -12.67 2.11
C GLN A 284 -29.87 -12.54 0.93
N HIS A 285 -29.74 -13.28 -0.17
CA HIS A 285 -30.77 -13.27 -1.22
C HIS A 285 -31.16 -14.67 -1.70
N LYS A 286 -32.24 -15.18 -1.11
CA LYS A 286 -33.41 -15.77 -1.80
C LYS A 286 -34.42 -16.21 -0.74
N ILE A 287 -35.35 -15.32 -0.41
CA ILE A 287 -36.68 -15.74 0.02
C ILE A 287 -37.57 -15.30 -1.14
N GLU A 288 -38.11 -16.29 -1.83
CA GLU A 288 -39.17 -16.15 -2.85
C GLU A 288 -40.45 -15.58 -2.24
#